data_AF-A0A7J2SP86-F1
#
_entry.id   AF-A0A7J2SP86-F1
#
_cell.length_a   1.000
_cell.length_b   1.000
_cell.length_c   1.000
_cell.angle_alpha   90.00
_cell.angle_beta   90.00
_cell.angle_gamma   90.00
#
_symmetry.space_group_name_H-M   'P 1'
#
loop_
_entity.id
_entity.type
_entity.pdbx_description
1 polymer ?
#
loop_
_entity_poly.entity_id
_entity_poly.type
_entity_poly.pdbx_seq_one_letter_code
_entity_poly.pdbx_strand_id
1 'polypeptide(L)'
;LQESDSNFIFLNNFTANKQGVYLEKSDENMVLINNFINNGRHANFYRCRTNMWLQNYWDNWVGLRLTSNLFLPKFIFGRTGVIDGLIPWVNIDPLPAKTLNPIYVPL
;
A
#
# COMPACT_ATOMS: atom_id res chain seq x y z
N LEU A 1 10.88 -2.32 3.54
CA LEU A 1 11.29 -3.39 4.47
C LEU A 1 11.86 -4.52 3.65
N GLN A 2 12.98 -5.09 4.08
CA GLN A 2 13.63 -6.22 3.44
C GLN A 2 13.92 -7.26 4.52
N GLU A 3 13.56 -8.52 4.26
CA GLU A 3 13.83 -9.66 5.17
C GLU A 3 13.39 -9.34 6.60
N SER A 4 12.19 -8.78 6.71
CA SER A 4 11.63 -8.27 7.96
C SER A 4 10.13 -8.48 7.99
N ASP A 5 9.69 -9.23 9.00
CA ASP A 5 8.34 -9.75 9.11
C ASP A 5 7.62 -9.15 10.32
N SER A 6 6.28 -9.21 10.30
CA SER A 6 5.44 -8.85 11.44
C SER A 6 5.59 -7.40 11.95
N ASN A 7 5.89 -6.45 11.06
CA ASN A 7 6.01 -5.02 11.43
C ASN A 7 4.69 -4.26 11.23
N PHE A 8 4.58 -3.12 11.92
CA PHE A 8 3.54 -2.13 11.71
C PHE A 8 4.08 -0.92 10.94
N ILE A 9 3.51 -0.65 9.78
CA ILE A 9 3.69 0.60 9.03
C ILE A 9 2.37 1.37 9.18
N PHE A 10 2.32 2.29 10.14
CA PHE A 10 1.08 2.92 10.60
C PHE A 10 1.20 4.44 10.69
N LEU A 11 0.19 5.16 10.20
CA LEU A 11 0.08 6.64 10.28
C LEU A 11 1.26 7.41 9.67
N ASN A 12 1.78 6.97 8.53
CA ASN A 12 2.84 7.67 7.80
C ASN A 12 2.32 8.43 6.57
N ASN A 13 3.04 9.49 6.20
CA ASN A 13 2.87 10.21 4.93
C ASN A 13 3.97 9.81 3.95
N PHE A 14 3.64 8.98 2.96
CA PHE A 14 4.51 8.67 1.83
C PHE A 14 4.20 9.63 0.69
N THR A 15 4.93 10.74 0.60
CA THR A 15 4.66 11.82 -0.36
C THR A 15 5.84 12.05 -1.31
N ALA A 16 5.57 12.20 -2.61
CA ALA A 16 6.57 12.60 -3.63
C ALA A 16 7.77 11.65 -3.78
N ASN A 17 7.60 10.35 -3.50
CA ASN A 17 8.66 9.36 -3.68
C ASN A 17 8.57 8.68 -5.05
N LYS A 18 9.70 8.17 -5.56
CA LYS A 18 9.69 7.23 -6.70
C LYS A 18 8.80 6.02 -6.39
N GLN A 19 8.87 5.54 -5.15
CA GLN A 19 8.06 4.44 -4.65
C GLN A 19 7.70 4.69 -3.18
N GLY A 20 6.43 4.53 -2.79
CA GLY A 20 5.97 4.79 -1.42
C GLY A 20 6.42 3.71 -0.44
N VAL A 21 5.80 2.53 -0.49
CA VAL A 21 6.23 1.35 0.27
C VAL A 21 6.77 0.27 -0.66
N TYR A 22 7.91 -0.30 -0.28
CA TYR A 22 8.50 -1.50 -0.88
C TYR A 22 8.70 -2.57 0.19
N LEU A 23 8.15 -3.75 -0.04
CA LEU A 23 8.35 -4.93 0.79
C LEU A 23 9.10 -5.98 -0.03
N GLU A 24 10.21 -6.50 0.50
CA GLU A 24 11.01 -7.53 -0.16
C GLU A 24 11.26 -8.69 0.78
N LYS A 25 10.82 -9.90 0.41
CA LYS A 25 10.91 -11.09 1.27
C LYS A 25 10.46 -10.80 2.70
N SER A 26 9.33 -10.10 2.80
CA SER A 26 8.78 -9.52 4.01
C SER A 26 7.31 -9.88 4.08
N ASP A 27 6.92 -10.68 5.06
CA ASP A 27 5.57 -11.20 5.25
C ASP A 27 5.01 -10.77 6.62
N GLU A 28 3.69 -10.88 6.75
CA GLU A 28 2.93 -10.56 7.97
C GLU A 28 3.03 -9.09 8.42
N ASN A 29 3.47 -8.19 7.55
CA ASN A 29 3.49 -6.76 7.86
C ASN A 29 2.09 -6.16 7.71
N MET A 30 1.76 -5.23 8.59
CA MET A 30 0.51 -4.49 8.58
C MET A 30 0.76 -3.05 8.13
N VAL A 31 0.26 -2.70 6.95
CA VAL A 31 0.33 -1.34 6.39
C VAL A 31 -1.05 -0.68 6.53
N LEU A 32 -1.18 0.14 7.57
CA LEU A 32 -2.48 0.61 8.06
C LEU A 32 -2.53 2.15 8.11
N ILE A 33 -3.62 2.75 7.63
CA ILE A 33 -3.93 4.18 7.85
C ILE A 33 -2.79 5.13 7.41
N ASN A 34 -2.05 4.78 6.36
CA ASN A 34 -1.03 5.65 5.78
C ASN A 34 -1.61 6.50 4.65
N ASN A 35 -0.94 7.62 4.33
CA ASN A 35 -1.25 8.43 3.17
C ASN A 35 -0.22 8.21 2.06
N PHE A 36 -0.65 7.75 0.90
CA PHE A 36 0.17 7.63 -0.30
C PHE A 36 -0.21 8.72 -1.30
N ILE A 37 0.67 9.72 -1.45
CA ILE A 37 0.40 10.93 -2.23
C ILE A 37 1.52 11.19 -3.23
N ASN A 38 1.17 11.40 -4.50
CA ASN A 38 2.08 11.80 -5.58
C ASN A 38 3.36 10.93 -5.65
N ASN A 39 3.24 9.62 -5.44
CA ASN A 39 4.37 8.72 -5.61
C ASN A 39 4.35 8.15 -7.04
N GLY A 40 5.52 7.92 -7.63
CA GLY A 40 5.62 7.24 -8.93
C GLY A 40 4.95 5.85 -8.91
N ARG A 41 5.08 5.14 -7.78
CA ARG A 41 4.29 3.96 -7.44
C ARG A 41 4.00 3.90 -5.94
N HIS A 42 2.74 3.92 -5.53
CA HIS A 42 2.41 3.95 -4.09
C HIS A 42 2.91 2.73 -3.31
N ALA A 43 2.73 1.53 -3.85
CA ALA A 43 3.19 0.30 -3.22
C ALA A 43 3.61 -0.74 -4.27
N ASN A 44 4.62 -1.53 -3.91
CA ASN A 44 5.03 -2.74 -4.62
C ASN A 44 5.60 -3.71 -3.59
N PHE A 45 5.60 -4.99 -3.93
CA PHE A 45 6.26 -5.99 -3.13
C PHE A 45 6.89 -7.07 -4.02
N TYR A 46 7.93 -7.71 -3.51
CA TYR A 46 8.69 -8.74 -4.21
C TYR A 46 9.01 -9.89 -3.27
N ARG A 47 8.71 -11.12 -3.70
CA ARG A 47 8.84 -12.34 -2.89
C ARG A 47 8.07 -12.28 -1.56
N CYS A 48 6.95 -11.58 -1.54
CA CYS A 48 6.01 -11.57 -0.43
C CYS A 48 4.77 -12.40 -0.78
N ARG A 49 4.08 -12.91 0.23
CA ARG A 49 2.84 -13.67 0.11
C ARG A 49 1.71 -13.03 0.90
N THR A 50 1.95 -12.64 2.14
CA THR A 50 0.91 -12.34 3.13
C THR A 50 1.19 -11.05 3.88
N ASN A 51 0.94 -9.89 3.26
CA ASN A 51 0.90 -8.60 3.98
C ASN A 51 -0.52 -8.03 4.00
N MET A 52 -0.87 -7.37 5.10
CA MET A 52 -2.18 -6.76 5.30
C MET A 52 -2.14 -5.27 4.97
N TRP A 53 -3.12 -4.82 4.19
CA TRP A 53 -3.32 -3.41 3.86
C TRP A 53 -4.73 -3.03 4.28
N LEU A 54 -4.89 -1.93 5.00
CA LEU A 54 -6.22 -1.49 5.44
C LEU A 54 -6.27 0.01 5.66
N GLN A 55 -7.35 0.64 5.19
CA GLN A 55 -7.63 2.06 5.45
C GLN A 55 -6.51 3.01 5.04
N ASN A 56 -5.67 2.63 4.07
CA ASN A 56 -4.70 3.56 3.51
C ASN A 56 -5.40 4.51 2.54
N TYR A 57 -4.94 5.76 2.52
CA TYR A 57 -5.35 6.73 1.52
C TYR A 57 -4.44 6.62 0.29
N TRP A 58 -5.04 6.55 -0.89
CA TRP A 58 -4.35 6.46 -2.17
C TRP A 58 -4.91 7.56 -3.08
N ASP A 59 -4.14 8.61 -3.33
CA ASP A 59 -4.63 9.76 -4.11
C ASP A 59 -5.06 9.36 -5.54
N ASN A 60 -4.38 8.37 -6.14
CA ASN A 60 -4.73 7.82 -7.45
C ASN A 60 -5.94 6.87 -7.46
N TRP A 61 -6.49 6.52 -6.30
CA TRP A 61 -7.66 5.65 -6.17
C TRP A 61 -8.93 6.42 -5.80
N VAL A 62 -8.77 7.54 -5.08
CA VAL A 62 -9.89 8.38 -4.64
C VAL A 62 -10.65 8.96 -5.83
N GLY A 63 -9.97 9.21 -6.96
CA GLY A 63 -10.62 9.62 -8.21
C GLY A 63 -11.70 8.64 -8.73
N LEU A 64 -11.57 7.33 -8.44
CA LEU A 64 -12.58 6.32 -8.78
C LEU A 64 -13.79 6.31 -7.83
N ARG A 65 -13.65 6.94 -6.64
CA ARG A 65 -14.67 6.99 -5.59
C ARG A 65 -15.52 8.26 -5.65
N LEU A 66 -14.98 9.37 -6.15
CA LEU A 66 -15.75 10.61 -6.29
C LEU A 66 -16.96 10.49 -7.24
N THR A 67 -16.99 9.44 -8.06
CA THR A 67 -18.11 9.14 -8.96
C THR A 67 -19.09 8.08 -8.42
N SER A 68 -18.80 7.40 -7.30
CA SER A 68 -19.68 6.33 -6.79
C SER A 68 -19.66 6.16 -5.27
N ASN A 69 -20.83 5.93 -4.67
CA ASN A 69 -20.98 5.50 -3.26
C ASN A 69 -20.46 4.06 -3.00
N LEU A 70 -19.72 3.46 -3.94
CA LEU A 70 -19.19 2.10 -3.81
C LEU A 70 -17.85 2.10 -3.05
N PHE A 71 -17.71 1.14 -2.15
CA PHE A 71 -16.42 0.78 -1.57
C PHE A 71 -15.66 -0.11 -2.55
N LEU A 72 -14.75 0.50 -3.33
CA LEU A 72 -13.86 -0.23 -4.22
C LEU A 72 -12.55 -0.59 -3.50
N PRO A 73 -12.18 -1.89 -3.44
CA PRO A 73 -10.91 -2.34 -2.86
C PRO A 73 -9.74 -1.91 -3.74
N LYS A 74 -8.62 -1.51 -3.13
CA LYS A 74 -7.41 -1.17 -3.88
C LYS A 74 -6.54 -2.42 -4.04
N PHE A 75 -6.26 -2.80 -5.28
CA PHE A 75 -5.28 -3.83 -5.58
C PHE A 75 -3.85 -3.27 -5.52
N ILE A 76 -2.98 -3.99 -4.84
CA ILE A 76 -1.54 -3.75 -4.77
C ILE A 76 -0.87 -4.90 -5.52
N PHE A 77 -0.26 -4.58 -6.65
CA PHE A 77 0.44 -5.57 -7.47
C PHE A 77 1.89 -5.69 -7.03
N GLY A 78 2.37 -6.94 -7.02
CA GLY A 78 3.75 -7.30 -6.75
C GLY A 78 4.07 -8.62 -7.42
N ARG A 79 5.11 -9.29 -6.91
CA ARG A 79 5.48 -10.62 -7.40
C ARG A 79 5.91 -11.56 -6.27
N THR A 80 5.73 -12.86 -6.48
CA THR A 80 6.05 -13.92 -5.51
C THR A 80 6.72 -15.12 -6.16
N GLY A 81 7.15 -16.09 -5.33
CA GLY A 81 7.74 -17.36 -5.78
C GLY A 81 9.27 -17.44 -5.66
N VAL A 82 9.76 -18.67 -5.58
CA VAL A 82 11.18 -19.02 -5.39
C VAL A 82 12.02 -18.71 -6.64
N ILE A 83 11.45 -18.91 -7.82
CA ILE A 83 12.08 -18.60 -9.12
C ILE A 83 11.90 -17.11 -9.40
N ASP A 84 12.92 -16.33 -9.03
CA ASP A 84 13.09 -14.88 -9.22
C ASP A 84 11.83 -14.00 -9.07
N GLY A 85 10.89 -14.39 -8.21
CA GLY A 85 9.63 -13.68 -8.07
C GLY A 85 8.89 -13.52 -9.40
N LEU A 86 8.88 -14.55 -10.26
CA LEU A 86 8.25 -14.47 -11.59
C LEU A 86 6.72 -14.61 -11.56
N ILE A 87 6.14 -15.05 -10.44
CA ILE A 87 4.69 -15.24 -10.34
C ILE A 87 4.07 -13.90 -9.95
N PRO A 88 3.26 -13.27 -10.82
CA PRO A 88 2.53 -12.07 -10.44
C PRO A 88 1.67 -12.37 -9.21
N TRP A 89 1.66 -11.44 -8.26
CA TRP A 89 0.90 -11.61 -7.03
C TRP A 89 0.18 -10.32 -6.69
N VAL A 90 -0.87 -10.45 -5.90
CA VAL A 90 -1.72 -9.32 -5.51
C VAL A 90 -1.95 -9.34 -4.01
N ASN A 91 -1.85 -8.17 -3.41
CA ASN A 91 -2.40 -7.89 -2.09
C ASN A 91 -3.56 -6.91 -2.28
N ILE A 92 -4.44 -6.85 -1.30
CA ILE A 92 -5.68 -6.06 -1.39
C ILE A 92 -5.76 -5.20 -0.13
N ASP A 93 -6.02 -3.90 -0.33
CA ASP A 93 -6.62 -3.05 0.70
C ASP A 93 -8.14 -3.10 0.48
N PRO A 94 -8.90 -3.83 1.32
CA PRO A 94 -10.32 -4.07 1.10
C PRO A 94 -11.16 -2.84 1.42
N LEU A 95 -10.67 -1.96 2.29
CA LEU A 95 -11.36 -0.76 2.75
C LEU A 95 -10.41 0.45 2.74
N PRO A 96 -9.96 0.93 1.56
CA PRO A 96 -9.10 2.11 1.51
C PRO A 96 -9.79 3.33 2.14
N ALA A 97 -9.03 4.29 2.64
CA ALA A 97 -9.58 5.54 3.19
C ALA A 97 -10.22 6.41 2.10
N LYS A 98 -11.33 7.07 2.44
CA LYS A 98 -12.07 7.96 1.50
C LYS A 98 -11.42 9.33 1.37
N THR A 99 -10.85 9.80 2.47
CA THR A 99 -10.23 11.11 2.59
C THR A 99 -8.82 10.93 3.08
N LEU A 100 -8.00 11.94 2.80
CA LEU A 100 -6.67 12.04 3.36
C LEU A 100 -6.76 11.95 4.89
N ASN A 101 -5.91 11.13 5.52
CA ASN A 101 -5.81 11.14 6.97
C ASN A 101 -5.14 12.46 7.38
N PRO A 102 -5.76 13.28 8.25
CA PRO A 102 -5.31 14.65 8.54
C PRO A 102 -4.02 14.71 9.39
N ILE A 103 -3.30 13.61 9.55
CA ILE A 103 -2.13 13.55 10.43
C ILE A 103 -0.94 14.24 9.74
N TYR A 104 -0.58 15.39 10.34
CA TYR A 104 0.58 16.25 10.09
C TYR A 104 0.88 16.57 8.62
N VAL A 105 0.21 17.61 8.12
CA VAL A 105 0.92 18.60 7.29
C VAL A 105 1.81 19.36 8.27
N PRO A 106 3.16 19.27 8.21
CA PRO A 106 3.96 20.26 8.91
C PRO A 106 3.62 21.61 8.27
N LEU A 107 3.14 22.55 9.09
CA LEU A 107 3.10 23.97 8.73
C LEU A 107 4.49 24.45 8.34
#